data_AF-A0A9E6JM88-F1
#
_entry.id   AF-A0A9E6JM88-F1
#
_cell.length_a   1.000
_cell.length_b   1.000
_cell.length_c   1.000
_cell.angle_alpha   90.00
_cell.angle_beta   90.00
_cell.angle_gamma   90.00
#
_symmetry.space_group_name_H-M   'P 1'
#
loop_
_entity.id
_entity.type
_entity.pdbx_description
1 polymer ?
#
loop_
_entity_poly.entity_id
_entity_poly.type
_entity_poly.pdbx_seq_one_letter_code
_entity_poly.pdbx_strand_id
1 'polypeptide(L)'
;MHVLGTWIRPVTLILAAVPLLHAQDGDMAERLYRSGERAHAARSYPEALETWNQLVAQLPQSPFAARALLSLARHQLDVEKKPEAATPYLEKLKNEYLKTPQAGDALLL
;
A
#
# COMPACT_ATOMS: atom_id res chain seq x y z
N MET A 1 -7.86 19.60 -42.88
CA MET A 1 -8.90 20.52 -42.35
C MET A 1 -9.85 19.70 -41.50
N HIS A 2 -10.16 20.20 -40.30
CA HIS A 2 -10.90 19.56 -39.20
C HIS A 2 -12.19 18.83 -39.60
N VAL A 3 -12.52 17.74 -38.88
CA VAL A 3 -13.75 17.67 -38.06
C VAL A 3 -13.58 16.66 -36.91
N LEU A 4 -13.92 17.14 -35.72
CA LEU A 4 -14.05 16.42 -34.46
C LEU A 4 -15.23 15.44 -34.50
N GLY A 5 -15.08 14.30 -33.83
CA GLY A 5 -16.16 13.32 -33.69
C GLY A 5 -16.05 12.56 -32.38
N THR A 6 -16.21 13.27 -31.25
CA THR A 6 -16.46 12.65 -29.95
C THR A 6 -17.78 11.89 -30.00
N TRP A 7 -17.75 10.56 -29.90
CA TRP A 7 -18.94 9.75 -29.60
C TRP A 7 -18.67 8.85 -28.41
N ILE A 8 -19.40 9.19 -27.36
CA ILE A 8 -19.43 8.59 -26.04
C ILE A 8 -20.04 7.19 -26.15
N ARG A 9 -19.40 6.18 -25.57
CA ARG A 9 -20.13 5.03 -25.01
C ARG A 9 -19.76 4.94 -23.53
N PRO A 10 -20.69 5.22 -22.61
CA PRO A 10 -20.44 5.06 -21.20
C PRO A 10 -20.46 3.56 -20.92
N VAL A 11 -19.31 2.97 -20.59
CA VAL A 11 -19.33 1.70 -19.85
C VAL A 11 -19.62 2.08 -18.41
N THR A 12 -20.90 2.29 -18.14
CA THR A 12 -21.43 2.34 -16.78
C THR A 12 -21.44 0.91 -16.27
N LEU A 13 -20.31 0.43 -15.75
CA LEU A 13 -20.31 -0.73 -14.86
C LEU A 13 -20.52 -0.22 -13.44
N ILE A 14 -21.79 0.07 -13.11
CA ILE A 14 -22.23 0.00 -11.71
C ILE A 14 -22.41 -1.49 -11.44
N LEU A 15 -21.37 -2.12 -10.88
CA LEU A 15 -21.57 -3.34 -10.09
C LEU A 15 -21.61 -2.92 -8.61
N ALA A 16 -22.83 -2.63 -8.16
CA ALA A 16 -23.15 -2.54 -6.75
C ALA A 16 -23.02 -3.94 -6.12
N ALA A 17 -21.81 -4.28 -5.63
CA ALA A 17 -21.55 -5.41 -4.74
C ALA A 17 -20.19 -5.25 -4.04
N VAL A 18 -19.89 -4.06 -3.48
CA VAL A 18 -18.53 -3.74 -3.00
C VAL A 18 -18.23 -3.95 -1.50
N PRO A 19 -19.06 -4.55 -0.62
CA PRO A 19 -18.60 -4.83 0.75
C PRO A 19 -17.74 -6.10 0.85
N LEU A 20 -17.85 -7.05 -0.09
CA LEU A 20 -17.10 -8.32 -0.05
C LEU A 20 -15.68 -8.22 -0.61
N LEU A 21 -15.44 -7.37 -1.61
CA LEU A 21 -14.10 -7.13 -2.16
C LEU A 21 -13.20 -6.45 -1.13
N HIS A 22 -13.68 -5.38 -0.48
CA HIS A 22 -12.92 -4.70 0.57
C HIS A 22 -12.58 -5.59 1.77
N ALA A 23 -13.46 -6.53 2.14
CA ALA A 23 -13.20 -7.48 3.23
C ALA A 23 -12.12 -8.52 2.88
N GLN A 24 -12.16 -9.07 1.65
CA GLN A 24 -11.13 -10.00 1.18
C GLN A 24 -9.79 -9.32 0.94
N ASP A 25 -9.80 -8.09 0.41
CA ASP A 25 -8.61 -7.26 0.24
C ASP A 25 -7.98 -6.89 1.60
N GLY A 26 -8.82 -6.63 2.62
CA GLY A 26 -8.39 -6.41 4.00
C GLY A 26 -7.68 -7.61 4.62
N ASP A 27 -8.28 -8.80 4.52
CA ASP A 27 -7.70 -10.06 5.03
C ASP A 27 -6.39 -10.42 4.30
N MET A 28 -6.36 -10.25 2.97
CA MET A 28 -5.15 -10.47 2.17
C MET A 28 -4.03 -9.49 2.53
N ALA A 29 -4.36 -8.21 2.71
CA ALA A 29 -3.39 -7.20 3.11
C ALA A 29 -2.81 -7.49 4.50
N GLU A 30 -3.64 -7.89 5.47
CA GLU A 30 -3.16 -8.26 6.79
C GLU A 30 -2.19 -9.46 6.73
N ARG A 31 -2.53 -10.49 5.95
CA ARG A 31 -1.68 -11.68 5.79
C ARG A 31 -0.32 -11.34 5.20
N LEU A 32 -0.31 -10.55 4.12
CA LEU A 32 0.94 -10.09 3.49
C LEU A 32 1.76 -9.27 4.48
N TYR A 33 1.14 -8.36 5.23
CA TYR A 33 1.85 -7.53 6.21
C TYR A 33 2.51 -8.39 7.28
N ARG A 34 1.74 -9.28 7.92
CA ARG A 34 2.23 -10.21 8.94
C ARG A 34 3.27 -11.19 8.39
N SER A 35 3.18 -11.57 7.11
CA SER A 35 4.20 -12.40 6.46
C SER A 35 5.53 -11.67 6.37
N GLY A 36 5.52 -10.41 5.92
CA GLY A 36 6.71 -9.57 5.90
C GLY A 36 7.29 -9.32 7.30
N GLU A 37 6.45 -9.12 8.32
CA GLU A 37 6.91 -8.99 9.72
C GLU A 37 7.63 -10.25 10.21
N ARG A 38 7.09 -11.43 9.93
CA ARG A 38 7.72 -12.70 10.30
C ARG A 38 9.05 -12.90 9.57
N ALA A 39 9.12 -12.61 8.28
CA ALA A 39 10.35 -12.67 7.50
C ALA A 39 11.40 -11.69 8.05
N HIS A 40 11.00 -10.47 8.41
CA HIS A 40 11.89 -9.46 8.98
C HIS A 40 12.41 -9.87 10.35
N ALA A 41 11.55 -10.40 11.22
CA ALA A 41 11.94 -10.94 12.53
C ALA A 41 12.91 -12.13 12.40
N ALA A 42 12.75 -12.94 11.35
CA ALA A 42 13.68 -14.02 10.98
C ALA A 42 14.98 -13.52 10.31
N ARG A 43 15.14 -12.20 10.13
CA ARG A 43 16.24 -11.55 9.38
C ARG A 43 16.31 -11.92 7.89
N SER A 44 15.25 -12.51 7.35
CA SER A 44 15.03 -12.69 5.91
C SER A 44 14.60 -11.35 5.30
N TYR A 45 15.48 -10.34 5.36
CA TYR A 45 15.14 -8.99 4.94
C TYR A 45 14.70 -8.88 3.48
N PRO A 46 15.34 -9.55 2.49
CA PRO A 46 14.88 -9.47 1.11
C PRO A 46 13.43 -9.93 0.93
N GLU A 47 13.05 -11.05 1.56
CA GLU A 47 11.69 -11.58 1.54
C GLU A 47 10.69 -10.62 2.22
N ALA A 48 11.08 -10.03 3.36
CA ALA A 48 10.25 -9.05 4.06
C ALA A 48 9.96 -7.82 3.20
N LEU A 49 11.01 -7.25 2.60
CA LEU A 49 10.90 -6.08 1.74
C LEU A 49 10.08 -6.39 0.48
N GLU A 50 10.28 -7.54 -0.14
CA GLU A 50 9.50 -7.99 -1.30
C GLU A 50 8.02 -8.10 -0.93
N THR A 51 7.70 -8.78 0.18
CA THR A 51 6.33 -8.99 0.64
C THR A 51 5.62 -7.67 0.94
N TRP A 52 6.29 -6.74 1.62
CA TRP A 52 5.72 -5.43 1.90
C TRP A 52 5.56 -4.56 0.65
N ASN A 53 6.52 -4.60 -0.29
CA ASN A 53 6.36 -3.91 -1.58
C ASN A 53 5.20 -4.48 -2.39
N GLN A 54 5.02 -5.81 -2.37
CA GLN A 54 3.88 -6.48 -3.00
C GLN A 54 2.56 -5.96 -2.43
N LEU A 55 2.45 -5.88 -1.11
CA LEU A 55 1.27 -5.36 -0.44
C LEU A 55 0.96 -3.93 -0.88
N VAL A 56 1.95 -3.05 -0.87
CA VAL A 56 1.80 -1.65 -1.28
C VAL A 56 1.41 -1.51 -2.76
N ALA A 57 1.89 -2.41 -3.62
CA ALA A 57 1.59 -2.39 -5.05
C ALA A 57 0.18 -2.93 -5.35
N GLN A 58 -0.24 -4.00 -4.68
CA GLN A 58 -1.51 -4.68 -4.97
C GLN A 58 -2.69 -4.10 -4.20
N LEU A 59 -2.46 -3.64 -2.97
CA LEU A 59 -3.51 -3.25 -2.03
C LEU A 59 -3.26 -1.82 -1.47
N PRO A 60 -3.02 -0.80 -2.32
CA PRO A 60 -2.62 0.54 -1.87
C PRO A 60 -3.68 1.29 -1.07
N GLN A 61 -4.94 0.85 -1.06
CA GLN A 61 -5.99 1.48 -0.25
C GLN A 61 -6.14 0.83 1.14
N SER A 62 -5.42 -0.26 1.39
CA SER A 62 -5.49 -0.97 2.66
C SER A 62 -4.77 -0.20 3.77
N PRO A 63 -5.30 -0.18 5.01
CA PRO A 63 -4.57 0.37 6.16
C PRO A 63 -3.23 -0.34 6.38
N PHE A 64 -3.09 -1.61 5.98
CA PHE A 64 -1.83 -2.34 6.07
C PHE A 64 -0.79 -1.85 5.05
N ALA A 65 -1.18 -1.17 3.97
CA ALA A 65 -0.25 -0.60 3.00
C ALA A 65 0.52 0.60 3.57
N ALA A 66 -0.16 1.44 4.35
CA ALA A 66 0.51 2.47 5.15
C ALA A 66 1.52 1.86 6.13
N ARG A 67 1.15 0.78 6.82
CA ARG A 67 2.01 0.10 7.81
C ARG A 67 3.20 -0.60 7.14
N ALA A 68 3.00 -1.18 5.96
CA ALA A 68 4.06 -1.74 5.13
C ALA A 68 5.05 -0.66 4.66
N LEU A 69 4.56 0.50 4.19
CA LEU A 69 5.42 1.65 3.85
C LEU A 69 6.25 2.13 5.03
N LEU A 70 5.65 2.23 6.22
CA LEU A 70 6.38 2.58 7.43
C LEU A 70 7.44 1.53 7.78
N SER A 71 7.14 0.25 7.60
CA SER A 71 8.07 -0.86 7.87
C SER A 71 9.24 -0.86 6.88
N LEU A 72 8.99 -0.60 5.60
CA LEU A 72 10.01 -0.39 4.56
C LEU A 72 10.92 0.79 4.92
N ALA A 73 10.35 1.94 5.30
CA ALA A 73 11.10 3.11 5.71
C ALA A 73 11.97 2.85 6.96
N ARG A 74 11.40 2.22 8.00
CA ARG A 74 12.12 1.84 9.22
C ARG A 74 13.25 0.89 8.93
N HIS A 75 13.06 -0.10 8.07
CA HIS A 75 14.15 -0.99 7.66
C HIS A 75 15.32 -0.20 7.06
N GLN A 76 15.04 0.76 6.17
CA GLN A 76 16.09 1.59 5.58
C GLN A 76 16.84 2.45 6.62
N LEU A 77 16.12 3.00 7.60
CA LEU A 77 16.70 3.84 8.64
C LEU A 77 17.49 3.03 9.69
N ASP A 78 16.92 1.93 10.15
CA ASP A 78 17.38 1.24 11.35
C ASP A 78 18.33 0.08 11.02
N VAL A 79 18.10 -0.61 9.90
CA VAL A 79 18.89 -1.77 9.48
C VAL A 79 19.95 -1.37 8.46
N GLU A 80 19.54 -0.74 7.36
CA GLU A 80 20.47 -0.37 6.27
C GLU A 80 21.27 0.91 6.56
N LYS A 81 20.81 1.74 7.50
CA LYS A 81 21.37 3.07 7.81
C LYS A 81 21.42 4.00 6.59
N LYS A 82 20.42 3.90 5.71
CA LYS A 82 20.27 4.67 4.46
C LYS A 82 19.02 5.55 4.51
N PRO A 83 19.07 6.72 5.18
CA PRO A 83 17.91 7.62 5.27
C PRO A 83 17.39 8.09 3.91
N GLU A 84 18.26 8.23 2.92
CA GLU A 84 17.91 8.58 1.54
C GLU A 84 16.99 7.55 0.89
N ALA A 85 17.14 6.26 1.23
CA ALA A 85 16.29 5.18 0.74
C ALA A 85 14.95 5.11 1.48
N ALA A 86 14.85 5.70 2.68
CA ALA A 86 13.60 5.77 3.43
C ALA A 86 12.67 6.88 2.90
N THR A 87 13.23 7.96 2.38
CA THR A 87 12.51 9.14 1.86
C THR A 87 11.34 8.79 0.93
N PRO A 88 11.50 8.01 -0.16
CA PRO A 88 10.39 7.73 -1.07
C PRO A 88 9.22 7.01 -0.40
N TYR A 89 9.49 6.13 0.58
CA TYR A 89 8.44 5.43 1.33
C TYR A 89 7.68 6.39 2.25
N LEU A 90 8.39 7.28 2.93
CA LEU A 90 7.79 8.29 3.82
C LEU A 90 7.00 9.35 3.05
N GLU A 91 7.50 9.77 1.88
CA GLU A 91 6.77 10.68 1.00
C GLU A 91 5.48 10.05 0.48
N LYS A 92 5.53 8.78 0.06
CA LYS A 92 4.34 8.03 -0.35
C LYS A 92 3.34 7.91 0.80
N LEU A 93 3.82 7.57 2.00
CA LEU A 93 3.00 7.51 3.22
C LEU A 93 2.31 8.86 3.49
N LYS A 94 3.04 9.97 3.40
CA LYS A 94 2.53 11.32 3.61
C LYS A 94 1.54 11.77 2.55
N ASN A 95 1.83 11.49 1.29
CA ASN A 95 1.05 12.01 0.17
C ASN A 95 -0.22 11.21 -0.09
N GLU A 96 -0.16 9.89 0.06
CA GLU A 96 -1.27 8.99 -0.29
C GLU A 96 -2.11 8.60 0.91
N TYR A 97 -1.51 8.43 2.10
CA TYR A 97 -2.23 7.89 3.24
C TYR A 97 -2.63 8.99 4.22
N LEU A 98 -1.72 9.87 4.65
CA LEU A 98 -2.04 10.94 5.62
C LEU A 98 -3.12 11.96 5.14
N LYS A 99 -3.43 12.01 3.84
CA LYS A 99 -4.53 12.82 3.28
C LYS A 99 -5.87 12.09 3.25
N THR A 100 -5.88 10.80 3.54
CA THR A 100 -7.08 9.96 3.53
C THR A 100 -7.60 9.78 4.96
N PRO A 101 -8.92 9.88 5.19
CA PRO A 101 -9.53 9.64 6.50
C PRO A 101 -9.14 8.28 7.13
N GLN A 102 -8.82 7.29 6.29
CA GLN A 102 -8.48 5.93 6.68
C GLN A 102 -7.08 5.79 7.30
N ALA A 103 -6.19 6.78 7.14
CA ALA A 103 -4.84 6.71 7.69
C ALA A 103 -4.74 7.04 9.18
N GLY A 104 -5.81 7.58 9.78
CA GLY A 104 -5.86 7.83 11.22
C GLY A 104 -5.58 6.56 12.02
N ASP A 105 -6.24 5.44 11.69
CA ASP A 105 -6.08 4.18 12.45
C ASP A 105 -4.77 3.44 12.16
N ALA A 106 -4.20 3.59 10.96
CA ALA A 106 -2.98 2.87 10.58
C ALA A 106 -1.71 3.36 11.32
N LEU A 107 -1.73 4.60 11.82
CA LEU A 107 -0.60 5.26 12.50
C LEU A 107 -0.74 5.28 14.04
N LEU A 108 -1.85 4.80 14.60
CA LEU A 108 -2.17 4.86 16.04
C LEU A 108 -1.80 3.58 16.82
N LEU A 109 -1.16 2.60 16.18
CA LEU A 109 -0.69 1.35 16.78
C LEU A 109 0.83 1.33 16.87
#